data_AF-A0A523R9C4-F1
#
_entry.id   AF-A0A523R9C4-F1
#
_cell.length_a   1.000
_cell.length_b   1.000
_cell.length_c   1.000
_cell.angle_alpha   90.00
_cell.angle_beta   90.00
_cell.angle_gamma   90.00
#
_symmetry.space_group_name_H-M   'P 1'
#
loop_
_entity.id
_entity.type
_entity.pdbx_description
1 polymer ?
#
loop_
_entity_poly.entity_id
_entity_poly.type
_entity_poly.pdbx_seq_one_letter_code
_entity_poly.pdbx_strand_id
1 'polypeptide(L)'
;MIARSVALKLIEKCPEIQLICPVLLNNGDEKYEKFIKSTKIIVIDGCMTRCATKLVEKREKKPFKRIFIPDMFKKYGIKLTKKLLLNEENENLAVQIMEEIIKELEEVEVKEILKSSKFETLEFFEIAVDKYHFKVPKEGYYFNENDCWIKPEGKTALLGISDYLQNVAADILFVEFPEIGSEIEQFDDAGSFESSKTVLQLISPGTGKTIRVNKALENNPELMNQDPYQRGWFIEIELKDFIEDGELLMKGLGYFEYMKEKIMKEKNIFEHIESEKNV
;
A
#
# COMPACT_ATOMS: atom_id res chain seq x y z
N MET A 1 -34.75 9.59 3.39
CA MET A 1 -34.28 10.33 2.18
C MET A 1 -33.07 9.63 1.62
N ILE A 2 -32.98 9.50 0.29
CA ILE A 2 -31.88 8.80 -0.40
C ILE A 2 -30.50 9.32 -0.01
N ALA A 3 -30.34 10.63 0.14
CA ALA A 3 -29.09 11.23 0.62
C ALA A 3 -28.58 10.61 1.93
N ARG A 4 -29.48 10.27 2.85
CA ARG A 4 -29.14 9.60 4.11
C ARG A 4 -28.79 8.13 3.90
N SER A 5 -29.49 7.43 3.00
CA SER A 5 -29.23 6.02 2.69
C SER A 5 -27.86 5.83 2.04
N VAL A 6 -27.54 6.64 1.02
CA VAL A 6 -26.21 6.69 0.40
C VAL A 6 -25.13 6.96 1.44
N ALA A 7 -25.36 7.95 2.31
CA ALA A 7 -24.39 8.31 3.35
C ALA A 7 -24.14 7.17 4.35
N LEU A 8 -25.18 6.47 4.81
CA LEU A 8 -25.03 5.35 5.74
C LEU A 8 -24.26 4.17 5.10
N LYS A 9 -24.60 3.81 3.86
CA LYS A 9 -23.93 2.72 3.13
C LYS A 9 -22.46 3.02 2.85
N LEU A 10 -22.13 4.27 2.53
CA LEU A 10 -20.73 4.69 2.35
C LEU A 10 -19.93 4.57 3.65
N ILE A 11 -20.49 4.97 4.79
CA ILE A 11 -19.80 4.84 6.08
C ILE A 11 -19.58 3.37 6.46
N GLU A 12 -20.55 2.50 6.16
CA GLU A 12 -20.46 1.06 6.43
C GLU A 12 -19.34 0.39 5.60
N LYS A 13 -19.18 0.80 4.33
CA LYS A 13 -18.21 0.20 3.40
C LYS A 13 -16.84 0.87 3.42
N CYS A 14 -16.79 2.15 3.78
CA CYS A 14 -15.58 2.98 3.77
C CYS A 14 -15.49 3.77 5.08
N PRO A 15 -15.18 3.11 6.21
CA PRO A 15 -15.16 3.74 7.54
C PRO A 15 -14.13 4.89 7.67
N GLU A 16 -13.12 4.92 6.81
CA GLU A 16 -12.08 5.94 6.70
C GLU A 16 -12.56 7.25 6.06
N ILE A 17 -13.70 7.23 5.36
CA ILE A 17 -14.21 8.39 4.63
C ILE A 17 -15.00 9.32 5.55
N GLN A 18 -14.67 10.61 5.51
CA GLN A 18 -15.42 11.64 6.21
C GLN A 18 -16.53 12.19 5.32
N LEU A 19 -17.76 12.19 5.85
CA LEU A 19 -18.94 12.51 5.08
C LEU A 19 -19.71 13.68 5.68
N ILE A 20 -20.04 14.66 4.84
CA ILE A 20 -20.86 15.82 5.20
C ILE A 20 -22.24 15.67 4.54
N CYS A 21 -23.22 15.25 5.34
CA CYS A 21 -24.62 15.12 4.95
C CYS A 21 -25.52 15.69 6.05
N PRO A 22 -26.10 16.90 5.88
CA PRO A 22 -26.94 17.56 6.88
C PRO A 22 -28.12 16.72 7.36
N VAL A 23 -28.68 15.89 6.46
CA VAL A 23 -29.80 14.99 6.76
C VAL A 23 -29.37 13.84 7.66
N LEU A 24 -28.15 13.33 7.49
CA LEU A 24 -27.60 12.27 8.33
C LEU A 24 -27.19 12.83 9.69
N LEU A 25 -26.50 13.97 9.68
CA LEU A 25 -25.82 14.48 10.86
C LEU A 25 -26.76 15.17 11.83
N ASN A 26 -27.90 15.73 11.39
CA ASN A 26 -29.00 16.28 12.22
C ASN A 26 -28.56 16.95 13.54
N ASN A 27 -27.42 17.64 13.54
CA ASN A 27 -26.73 18.14 14.73
C ASN A 27 -26.12 19.52 14.41
N GLY A 28 -25.94 20.34 15.44
CA GLY A 28 -25.38 21.70 15.33
C GLY A 28 -23.93 21.74 14.79
N ASP A 29 -23.49 22.94 14.39
CA ASP A 29 -22.22 23.21 13.72
C ASP A 29 -20.97 22.65 14.44
N GLU A 30 -20.99 22.55 15.77
CA GLU A 30 -19.83 22.14 16.59
C GLU A 30 -19.37 20.69 16.37
N LYS A 31 -20.27 19.76 15.99
CA LYS A 31 -19.84 18.38 15.72
C LYS A 31 -19.14 18.23 14.37
N TYR A 32 -19.34 19.17 13.43
CA TYR A 32 -18.62 19.19 12.15
C TYR A 32 -17.13 19.50 12.32
N GLU A 33 -16.74 20.20 13.39
CA GLU A 33 -15.34 20.52 13.73
C GLU A 33 -14.46 19.27 13.90
N LYS A 34 -15.03 18.15 14.39
CA LYS A 34 -14.31 16.87 14.50
C LYS A 34 -14.09 16.18 13.15
N PHE A 35 -14.90 16.48 12.13
CA PHE A 35 -14.86 15.88 10.79
C PHE A 35 -14.04 16.69 9.76
N ILE A 36 -13.24 17.66 10.20
CA ILE A 36 -12.50 18.57 9.30
C ILE A 36 -10.98 18.28 9.30
N LYS A 37 -10.56 17.22 9.98
CA LYS A 37 -9.15 16.82 10.03
C LYS A 37 -8.71 15.92 8.85
N SER A 38 -9.63 15.30 8.10
CA SER A 38 -9.29 14.45 6.95
C SER A 38 -9.16 15.22 5.64
N THR A 39 -8.31 14.73 4.75
CA THR A 39 -8.14 15.23 3.38
C THR A 39 -9.18 14.67 2.39
N LYS A 40 -9.87 13.58 2.72
CA LYS A 40 -10.88 12.91 1.86
C LYS A 40 -12.30 13.16 2.37
N ILE A 41 -12.84 14.34 2.04
CA ILE A 41 -14.21 14.76 2.43
C ILE A 41 -15.18 14.51 1.27
N ILE A 42 -16.24 13.74 1.50
CA ILE A 42 -17.36 13.56 0.58
C ILE A 42 -18.56 14.40 1.04
N VAL A 43 -19.12 15.18 0.12
CA VAL A 43 -20.26 16.08 0.39
C VAL A 43 -21.49 15.57 -0.33
N ILE A 44 -22.58 15.35 0.41
CA ILE A 44 -23.84 14.84 -0.16
C ILE A 44 -24.97 15.84 0.07
N ASP A 45 -25.47 16.40 -1.04
CA ASP A 45 -26.62 17.30 -1.07
C ASP A 45 -27.87 16.59 -1.59
N GLY A 46 -28.89 16.51 -0.74
CA GLY A 46 -30.15 15.86 -1.06
C GLY A 46 -31.16 16.73 -1.80
N CYS A 47 -31.00 18.06 -1.81
CA CYS A 47 -31.94 19.00 -2.42
C CYS A 47 -31.30 20.34 -2.78
N MET A 48 -32.03 21.17 -3.54
CA MET A 48 -31.55 22.44 -4.14
C MET A 48 -31.00 23.46 -3.13
N THR A 49 -31.31 23.34 -1.84
CA THR A 49 -30.76 24.24 -0.82
C THR A 49 -29.25 24.10 -0.64
N ARG A 50 -28.68 22.95 -1.08
CA ARG A 50 -27.25 22.62 -1.07
C ARG A 50 -26.57 22.91 0.27
N CYS A 51 -27.24 22.54 1.36
CA CYS A 51 -26.78 22.81 2.71
C CYS A 51 -25.41 22.20 3.00
N ALA A 52 -25.10 21.01 2.47
CA ALA A 52 -23.84 20.34 2.70
C ALA A 52 -22.69 21.10 2.02
N THR A 53 -22.87 21.48 0.76
CA THR A 53 -21.88 22.27 0.01
C THR A 53 -21.60 23.61 0.69
N LYS A 54 -22.65 24.34 1.11
CA LYS A 54 -22.49 25.63 1.81
C LYS A 54 -21.71 25.48 3.13
N LEU A 55 -21.90 24.38 3.85
CA LEU A 55 -21.17 24.11 5.10
C LEU A 55 -19.67 23.91 4.87
N VAL A 56 -19.29 23.25 3.77
CA VAL A 56 -17.89 23.02 3.40
C VAL A 56 -17.23 24.31 2.89
N GLU A 57 -17.94 25.07 2.05
CA GLU A 57 -17.43 26.31 1.45
C GLU A 57 -17.15 27.40 2.49
N LYS A 58 -18.04 27.56 3.49
CA LYS A 58 -17.83 28.48 4.61
C LYS A 58 -16.54 28.21 5.40
N ARG A 59 -15.97 27.01 5.27
CA ARG A 59 -14.79 26.56 6.01
C ARG A 59 -13.55 26.43 5.13
N GLU A 60 -13.61 26.96 3.90
CA GLU A 60 -12.51 26.99 2.91
C GLU A 60 -11.88 25.62 2.62
N LYS A 61 -12.61 24.53 2.85
CA LYS A 61 -12.15 23.17 2.54
C LYS A 61 -12.55 22.79 1.12
N LYS A 62 -11.67 22.08 0.43
CA LYS A 62 -11.96 21.48 -0.88
C LYS A 62 -12.47 20.05 -0.67
N PRO A 63 -13.71 19.74 -1.03
CA PRO A 63 -14.20 18.38 -0.96
C PRO A 63 -13.57 17.52 -2.04
N PHE A 64 -13.30 16.26 -1.71
CA PHE A 64 -12.84 15.25 -2.67
C PHE A 64 -13.92 15.02 -3.75
N LYS A 65 -15.17 14.84 -3.31
CA LYS A 65 -16.32 14.66 -4.21
C LYS A 65 -17.54 15.39 -3.67
N ARG A 66 -18.32 15.98 -4.59
CA ARG A 66 -19.66 16.51 -4.32
C ARG A 66 -20.68 15.63 -5.04
N ILE A 67 -21.69 15.18 -4.31
CA ILE A 67 -22.79 14.37 -4.83
C ILE A 67 -24.06 15.17 -4.66
N PHE A 68 -24.70 15.48 -5.77
CA PHE A 68 -26.01 16.10 -5.77
C PHE A 68 -27.04 15.05 -6.20
N ILE A 69 -27.83 14.56 -5.24
CA ILE A 69 -28.74 13.44 -5.45
C ILE A 69 -29.71 13.67 -6.64
N PRO A 70 -30.30 14.87 -6.83
CA PRO A 70 -31.14 15.13 -8.00
C PRO A 70 -30.45 14.93 -9.35
N ASP A 71 -29.14 15.17 -9.46
CA ASP A 71 -28.39 14.93 -10.71
C ASP A 71 -28.24 13.42 -10.97
N MET A 72 -28.11 12.62 -9.92
CA MET A 72 -27.99 11.16 -10.05
C MET A 72 -29.27 10.54 -10.60
N PHE A 73 -30.45 11.02 -10.19
CA PHE A 73 -31.73 10.57 -10.79
C PHE A 73 -31.77 10.77 -12.31
N LYS A 74 -31.30 11.94 -12.78
CA LYS A 74 -31.22 12.23 -14.21
C LYS A 74 -30.23 11.32 -14.93
N LYS A 75 -29.06 11.08 -14.31
CA LYS A 75 -28.00 10.23 -14.85
C LYS A 75 -28.45 8.79 -15.06
N TYR A 76 -29.20 8.23 -14.11
CA TYR A 76 -29.70 6.84 -14.19
C TYR A 76 -31.08 6.69 -14.83
N GLY A 77 -31.64 7.76 -15.40
CA GLY A 77 -32.92 7.71 -16.10
C GLY A 77 -34.13 7.42 -15.19
N ILE A 78 -34.02 7.69 -13.89
CA ILE A 78 -35.08 7.43 -12.90
C ILE A 78 -35.98 8.66 -12.80
N LYS A 79 -37.30 8.47 -13.00
CA LYS A 79 -38.29 9.53 -12.83
C LYS A 79 -38.36 9.93 -11.35
N LEU A 80 -38.08 11.20 -11.06
CA LEU A 80 -38.31 11.78 -9.73
C LEU A 80 -39.80 11.67 -9.38
N THR A 81 -40.14 10.75 -8.48
CA THR A 81 -41.43 10.81 -7.79
C THR A 81 -41.39 12.00 -6.81
N LYS A 82 -42.52 12.68 -6.63
CA LYS A 82 -42.63 13.98 -5.90
C LYS A 82 -42.15 13.96 -4.44
N LYS A 83 -41.68 12.82 -3.92
CA LYS A 83 -41.14 12.65 -2.57
C LYS A 83 -39.92 11.75 -2.62
N LEU A 84 -38.76 12.26 -2.19
CA LEU A 84 -37.50 11.53 -1.94
C LEU A 84 -37.60 10.55 -0.73
N LEU A 85 -38.73 9.87 -0.60
CA LEU A 85 -38.99 8.86 0.43
C LEU A 85 -38.36 7.53 0.03
N LEU A 86 -37.92 6.72 1.00
CA LEU A 86 -37.38 5.40 0.72
C LEU A 86 -38.48 4.49 0.15
N ASN A 87 -38.25 3.95 -1.04
CA ASN A 87 -38.95 2.82 -1.65
C ASN A 87 -37.86 1.90 -2.25
N GLU A 88 -38.21 0.66 -2.65
CA GLU A 88 -37.23 -0.30 -3.18
C GLU A 88 -36.42 0.26 -4.36
N GLU A 89 -37.05 1.02 -5.26
CA GLU A 89 -36.38 1.69 -6.38
C GLU A 89 -35.30 2.68 -5.91
N ASN A 90 -35.61 3.46 -4.87
CA ASN A 90 -34.72 4.45 -4.29
C ASN A 90 -33.58 3.82 -3.46
N GLU A 91 -33.77 2.60 -2.94
CA GLU A 91 -32.69 1.83 -2.30
C GLU A 91 -31.72 1.27 -3.32
N ASN A 92 -32.21 0.72 -4.43
CA ASN A 92 -31.37 0.25 -5.53
C ASN A 92 -30.53 1.41 -6.12
N LEU A 93 -31.14 2.58 -6.31
CA LEU A 93 -30.41 3.78 -6.71
C LEU A 93 -29.33 4.18 -5.70
N ALA A 94 -29.61 4.07 -4.40
CA ALA A 94 -28.63 4.39 -3.36
C ALA A 94 -27.42 3.44 -3.40
N VAL A 95 -27.65 2.15 -3.68
CA VAL A 95 -26.58 1.15 -3.86
C VAL A 95 -25.75 1.47 -5.11
N GLN A 96 -26.37 1.75 -6.25
CA GLN A 96 -25.65 2.09 -7.48
C GLN A 96 -24.80 3.36 -7.35
N ILE A 97 -25.35 4.40 -6.72
CA ILE A 97 -24.60 5.64 -6.44
C ILE A 97 -23.39 5.31 -5.55
N MET A 98 -23.57 4.48 -4.52
CA MET A 98 -22.50 4.07 -3.62
C MET A 98 -21.41 3.28 -4.36
N GLU A 99 -21.77 2.29 -5.17
CA GLU A 99 -20.81 1.49 -5.95
C GLU A 99 -20.00 2.35 -6.91
N GLU A 100 -20.62 3.31 -7.60
CA GLU A 100 -19.91 4.25 -8.46
C GLU A 100 -18.91 5.11 -7.67
N ILE A 101 -19.31 5.62 -6.49
CA ILE A 101 -18.44 6.42 -5.64
C ILE A 101 -17.25 5.61 -5.15
N ILE A 102 -17.47 4.38 -4.69
CA ILE A 102 -16.40 3.48 -4.25
C ILE A 102 -15.42 3.22 -5.39
N LYS A 103 -15.92 2.89 -6.58
CA LYS A 103 -15.06 2.68 -7.75
C LYS A 103 -14.22 3.91 -8.08
N GLU A 104 -14.81 5.11 -8.03
CA GLU A 104 -14.06 6.35 -8.26
C GLU A 104 -13.02 6.61 -7.14
N LEU A 105 -13.33 6.29 -5.89
CA LEU A 105 -12.39 6.40 -4.77
C LEU A 105 -11.21 5.45 -4.96
N GLU A 106 -11.47 4.20 -5.30
CA GLU A 106 -10.46 3.20 -5.63
C GLU A 106 -9.62 3.64 -6.83
N GLU A 107 -10.23 4.15 -7.90
CA GLU A 107 -9.49 4.67 -9.06
C GLU A 107 -8.60 5.87 -8.70
N VAL A 108 -9.04 6.75 -7.80
CA VAL A 108 -8.23 7.88 -7.35
C VAL A 108 -7.16 7.42 -6.39
N GLU A 109 -7.40 6.46 -5.51
CA GLU A 109 -6.36 5.84 -4.69
C GLU A 109 -5.33 5.14 -5.55
N VAL A 110 -5.74 4.39 -6.58
CA VAL A 110 -4.84 3.80 -7.57
C VAL A 110 -4.07 4.89 -8.32
N LYS A 111 -4.71 6.01 -8.72
CA LYS A 111 -4.02 7.12 -9.39
C LYS A 111 -3.11 7.92 -8.48
N GLU A 112 -3.44 8.07 -7.20
CA GLU A 112 -2.62 8.69 -6.16
C GLU A 112 -1.46 7.77 -5.80
N ILE A 113 -1.67 6.45 -5.74
CA ILE A 113 -0.62 5.43 -5.66
C ILE A 113 0.27 5.54 -6.90
N LEU A 114 -0.28 5.64 -8.12
CA LEU A 114 0.50 5.79 -9.35
C LEU A 114 1.23 7.14 -9.46
N LYS A 115 0.73 8.20 -8.81
CA LYS A 115 1.36 9.53 -8.78
C LYS A 115 2.36 9.69 -7.63
N SER A 116 2.11 9.04 -6.50
CA SER A 116 3.01 8.98 -5.34
C SER A 116 4.10 7.93 -5.53
N SER A 117 3.80 6.87 -6.29
CA SER A 117 4.80 6.01 -6.88
C SER A 117 5.46 6.78 -8.02
N LYS A 118 6.52 7.50 -7.68
CA LYS A 118 7.74 7.35 -8.44
C LYS A 118 8.16 5.87 -8.41
N PHE A 119 7.43 5.00 -9.12
CA PHE A 119 8.05 3.81 -9.65
C PHE A 119 8.82 4.28 -10.87
N GLU A 120 10.03 4.77 -10.59
CA GLU A 120 11.05 4.95 -11.61
C GLU A 120 11.14 3.64 -12.39
N THR A 121 11.22 3.74 -13.72
CA THR A 121 11.53 2.57 -14.54
C THR A 121 12.87 2.04 -14.06
N LEU A 122 12.85 0.94 -13.30
CA LEU A 122 14.04 0.34 -12.75
C LEU A 122 14.82 -0.34 -13.88
N GLU A 123 16.09 0.03 -13.99
CA GLU A 123 17.05 -0.78 -14.74
C GLU A 123 17.67 -1.83 -13.83
N PHE A 124 17.90 -3.03 -14.38
CA PHE A 124 18.41 -4.16 -13.63
C PHE A 124 19.75 -4.65 -14.21
N PHE A 125 20.62 -5.12 -13.32
CA PHE A 125 21.54 -6.19 -13.64
C PHE A 125 20.78 -7.51 -13.59
N GLU A 126 21.03 -8.41 -14.54
CA GLU A 126 20.28 -9.67 -14.63
C GLU A 126 21.24 -10.83 -14.92
N ILE A 127 20.94 -11.99 -14.35
CA ILE A 127 21.58 -13.26 -14.70
C ILE A 127 20.52 -14.37 -14.70
N ALA A 128 20.61 -15.25 -15.70
CA ALA A 128 19.83 -16.49 -15.74
C ALA A 128 20.75 -17.66 -15.37
N VAL A 129 20.31 -18.47 -14.41
CA VAL A 129 20.99 -19.70 -14.00
C VAL A 129 19.96 -20.84 -13.98
N ASP A 130 20.16 -21.81 -14.87
CA ASP A 130 19.22 -22.90 -15.14
C ASP A 130 17.81 -22.38 -15.50
N LYS A 131 16.81 -22.61 -14.65
CA LYS A 131 15.43 -22.11 -14.84
C LYS A 131 15.16 -20.78 -14.12
N TYR A 132 16.09 -20.31 -13.30
CA TYR A 132 15.91 -19.13 -12.45
C TYR A 132 16.49 -17.89 -13.12
N HIS A 133 15.81 -16.76 -12.91
CA HIS A 133 16.23 -15.45 -13.38
C HIS A 133 16.35 -14.55 -12.16
N PHE A 134 17.50 -13.92 -11.99
CA PHE A 134 17.79 -13.06 -10.86
C PHE A 134 18.02 -11.63 -11.34
N LYS A 135 17.37 -10.69 -10.68
CA LYS A 135 17.45 -9.25 -11.00
C LYS A 135 17.93 -8.46 -9.80
N VAL A 136 18.80 -7.47 -10.05
CA VAL A 136 19.25 -6.51 -9.05
C VAL A 136 19.14 -5.10 -9.61
N PRO A 137 18.38 -4.18 -8.98
CA PRO A 137 18.32 -2.78 -9.38
C PRO A 137 19.72 -2.16 -9.49
N LYS A 138 19.98 -1.45 -10.59
CA LYS A 138 21.29 -0.81 -10.79
C LYS A 138 21.55 0.33 -9.81
N GLU A 139 20.51 1.08 -9.46
CA GLU A 139 20.59 2.31 -8.66
C GLU A 139 19.44 2.40 -7.66
N GLY A 140 19.61 3.21 -6.62
CA GLY A 140 18.58 3.53 -5.63
C GLY A 140 18.44 2.54 -4.47
N TYR A 141 18.99 1.33 -4.59
CA TYR A 141 18.91 0.28 -3.58
C TYR A 141 20.30 -0.09 -3.03
N TYR A 142 20.33 -0.38 -1.74
CA TYR A 142 21.50 -0.84 -0.99
C TYR A 142 21.15 -2.15 -0.29
N PHE A 143 22.08 -3.08 -0.22
CA PHE A 143 21.83 -4.46 0.18
C PHE A 143 22.76 -4.86 1.32
N ASN A 144 22.24 -5.58 2.30
CA ASN A 144 23.07 -6.27 3.28
C ASN A 144 23.41 -7.70 2.80
N GLU A 145 24.26 -8.40 3.54
CA GLU A 145 24.66 -9.78 3.23
C GLU A 145 23.52 -10.81 3.39
N ASN A 146 22.48 -10.45 4.14
CA ASN A 146 21.27 -11.24 4.38
C ASN A 146 20.20 -11.05 3.28
N ASP A 147 20.60 -10.51 2.13
CA ASP A 147 19.77 -10.34 0.95
C ASP A 147 18.53 -9.45 1.16
N CYS A 148 18.55 -8.61 2.20
CA CYS A 148 17.57 -7.56 2.43
C CYS A 148 18.09 -6.23 1.87
N TRP A 149 17.19 -5.40 1.37
CA TRP A 149 17.53 -4.12 0.77
C TRP A 149 16.89 -2.95 1.53
N ILE A 150 17.54 -1.80 1.43
CA ILE A 150 17.05 -0.49 1.86
C ILE A 150 17.09 0.49 0.68
N LYS A 151 16.01 1.24 0.50
CA LYS A 151 15.86 2.29 -0.51
C LYS A 151 15.58 3.63 0.19
N PRO A 152 16.59 4.51 0.32
CA PRO A 152 16.41 5.81 0.95
C PRO A 152 15.50 6.75 0.13
N GLU A 153 14.56 7.41 0.81
CA GLU A 153 13.62 8.40 0.27
C GLU A 153 13.65 9.69 1.12
N GLY A 154 14.80 10.38 1.08
CA GLY A 154 15.02 11.58 1.89
C GLY A 154 15.32 11.23 3.34
N LYS A 155 14.34 11.41 4.24
CA LYS A 155 14.50 11.10 5.68
C LYS A 155 13.97 9.72 6.07
N THR A 156 13.22 9.08 5.19
CA THR A 156 12.68 7.75 5.40
C THR A 156 13.34 6.77 4.44
N ALA A 157 13.18 5.48 4.69
CA ALA A 157 13.60 4.45 3.76
C ALA A 157 12.63 3.29 3.75
N LEU A 158 12.42 2.71 2.56
CA LEU A 158 11.71 1.45 2.40
C LEU A 158 12.69 0.30 2.57
N LEU A 159 12.23 -0.78 3.20
CA LEU A 159 12.96 -2.03 3.34
C LEU A 159 12.22 -3.16 2.62
N GLY A 160 12.97 -4.09 2.03
CA GLY A 160 12.43 -5.26 1.33
C GLY A 160 13.44 -6.40 1.22
N ILE A 161 13.05 -7.46 0.52
CA ILE A 161 13.92 -8.61 0.22
C ILE A 161 14.37 -8.57 -1.24
N SER A 162 15.56 -9.12 -1.53
CA SER A 162 16.05 -9.22 -2.90
C SER A 162 15.29 -10.29 -3.68
N ASP A 163 15.39 -10.19 -5.01
CA ASP A 163 14.89 -11.22 -5.93
C ASP A 163 15.61 -12.57 -5.73
N TYR A 164 16.84 -12.56 -5.23
CA TYR A 164 17.53 -13.79 -4.84
C TYR A 164 16.86 -14.43 -3.62
N LEU A 165 16.60 -13.66 -2.55
CA LEU A 165 16.03 -14.20 -1.32
C LEU A 165 14.63 -14.79 -1.56
N GLN A 166 13.79 -14.11 -2.34
CA GLN A 166 12.45 -14.64 -2.64
C GLN A 166 12.52 -15.95 -3.46
N ASN A 167 13.46 -16.06 -4.41
CA ASN A 167 13.65 -17.30 -5.17
C ASN A 167 14.14 -18.45 -4.28
N VAL A 168 15.06 -18.17 -3.35
CA VAL A 168 15.57 -19.16 -2.39
C VAL A 168 14.44 -19.63 -1.48
N ALA A 169 13.67 -18.69 -0.93
CA ALA A 169 12.58 -18.96 -0.01
C ALA A 169 11.37 -19.66 -0.65
N ALA A 170 11.19 -19.56 -1.97
CA ALA A 170 9.99 -20.01 -2.70
C ALA A 170 8.74 -19.22 -2.28
N ASP A 171 7.56 -19.86 -2.28
CA ASP A 171 6.28 -19.17 -2.11
C ASP A 171 6.14 -18.58 -0.70
N ILE A 172 6.03 -17.25 -0.59
CA ILE A 172 5.85 -16.54 0.68
C ILE A 172 4.37 -16.58 1.05
N LEU A 173 4.08 -17.07 2.26
CA LEU A 173 2.74 -17.38 2.74
C LEU A 173 2.25 -16.42 3.82
N PHE A 174 3.17 -15.86 4.61
CA PHE A 174 2.84 -14.97 5.71
C PHE A 174 4.00 -14.02 6.01
N VAL A 175 3.69 -12.80 6.47
CA VAL A 175 4.67 -11.79 6.87
C VAL A 175 4.30 -11.29 8.26
N GLU A 176 5.27 -11.33 9.17
CA GLU A 176 5.17 -10.77 10.51
C GLU A 176 5.94 -9.45 10.58
N PHE A 177 5.24 -8.40 11.00
CA PHE A 177 5.79 -7.05 11.06
C PHE A 177 6.21 -6.65 12.48
N PRO A 178 7.20 -5.77 12.61
CA PRO A 178 7.49 -5.12 13.88
C PRO A 178 6.39 -4.11 14.23
N GLU A 179 6.33 -3.72 15.51
CA GLU A 179 5.39 -2.69 15.96
C GLU A 179 5.75 -1.31 15.35
N ILE A 180 4.74 -0.56 14.88
CA ILE A 180 4.96 0.83 14.47
C ILE A 180 5.43 1.63 15.67
N GLY A 181 6.56 2.31 15.52
CA GLY A 181 7.22 3.09 16.55
C GLY A 181 8.37 2.36 17.24
N SER A 182 8.61 1.09 16.93
CA SER A 182 9.81 0.37 17.40
C SER A 182 11.08 0.99 16.85
N GLU A 183 12.14 0.94 17.66
CA GLU A 183 13.51 1.27 17.26
C GLU A 183 14.18 -0.02 16.76
N ILE A 184 14.90 0.06 15.65
CA ILE A 184 15.60 -1.05 15.00
C ILE A 184 17.04 -0.60 14.71
N GLU A 185 18.03 -1.40 15.11
CA GLU A 185 19.43 -1.17 14.76
C GLU A 185 19.81 -1.89 13.46
N GLN A 186 20.90 -1.46 12.83
CA GLN A 186 21.43 -2.15 11.67
C GLN A 186 21.78 -3.60 12.04
N PHE A 187 21.35 -4.54 11.21
CA PHE A 187 21.48 -6.00 11.39
C PHE A 187 20.60 -6.64 12.47
N ASP A 188 19.68 -5.89 13.09
CA ASP A 188 18.64 -6.48 13.95
C ASP A 188 17.49 -7.10 13.14
N ASP A 189 16.70 -7.91 13.83
CA ASP A 189 15.44 -8.46 13.32
C ASP A 189 14.40 -7.35 13.14
N ALA A 190 13.97 -7.14 11.89
CA ALA A 190 12.95 -6.16 11.49
C ALA A 190 11.61 -6.83 11.14
N GLY A 191 11.35 -8.03 11.65
CA GLY A 191 10.20 -8.87 11.34
C GLY A 191 10.62 -10.23 10.78
N SER A 192 9.65 -11.00 10.30
CA SER A 192 9.89 -12.32 9.72
C SER A 192 8.91 -12.60 8.57
N PHE A 193 9.21 -13.60 7.75
CA PHE A 193 8.23 -14.16 6.83
C PHE A 193 8.31 -15.69 6.81
N GLU A 194 7.15 -16.31 6.61
CA GLU A 194 7.02 -17.76 6.43
C GLU A 194 6.82 -18.05 4.95
N SER A 195 7.61 -18.99 4.43
CA SER A 195 7.47 -19.53 3.09
C SER A 195 7.06 -20.99 3.11
N SER A 196 6.77 -21.55 1.94
CA SER A 196 6.51 -22.99 1.78
C SER A 196 7.72 -23.87 2.12
N LYS A 197 8.91 -23.30 2.32
CA LYS A 197 10.13 -24.00 2.71
C LYS A 197 10.53 -23.80 4.16
N THR A 198 10.47 -22.56 4.66
CA THR A 198 11.05 -22.21 5.95
C THR A 198 10.56 -20.85 6.46
N VAL A 199 10.91 -20.52 7.70
CA VAL A 199 10.70 -19.20 8.30
C VAL A 199 12.02 -18.44 8.31
N LEU A 200 12.02 -17.22 7.81
CA LEU A 200 13.21 -16.37 7.70
C LEU A 200 13.00 -15.06 8.44
N GLN A 201 14.05 -14.58 9.11
CA GLN A 201 14.08 -13.24 9.69
C GLN A 201 14.37 -12.21 8.60
N LEU A 202 13.76 -11.04 8.74
CA LEU A 202 13.99 -9.88 7.88
C LEU A 202 15.04 -9.00 8.56
N ILE A 203 16.28 -9.09 8.12
CA ILE A 203 17.40 -8.40 8.77
C ILE A 203 17.49 -6.96 8.29
N SER A 204 17.42 -6.00 9.21
CA SER A 204 17.43 -4.57 8.90
C SER A 204 18.75 -4.14 8.25
N PRO A 205 18.73 -3.50 7.06
CA PRO A 205 19.94 -2.93 6.47
C PRO A 205 20.32 -1.57 7.07
N GLY A 206 19.49 -0.96 7.92
CA GLY A 206 19.78 0.35 8.50
C GLY A 206 19.11 0.61 9.84
N THR A 207 19.59 1.63 10.54
CA THR A 207 19.17 2.01 11.87
C THR A 207 18.07 3.08 11.80
N GLY A 208 16.97 2.86 12.51
CA GLY A 208 15.86 3.80 12.49
C GLY A 208 14.65 3.38 13.30
N LYS A 209 13.58 4.15 13.11
CA LYS A 209 12.30 3.91 13.77
C LYS A 209 11.25 3.47 12.78
N THR A 210 10.53 2.38 13.04
CA THR A 210 9.43 1.91 12.19
C THR A 210 8.31 2.96 12.16
N ILE A 211 7.98 3.48 10.97
CA ILE A 211 6.90 4.47 10.81
C ILE A 211 5.72 3.94 10.00
N ARG A 212 5.93 2.88 9.21
CA ARG A 212 4.89 2.27 8.38
C ARG A 212 5.20 0.80 8.11
N VAL A 213 4.15 0.00 7.97
CA VAL A 213 4.22 -1.40 7.50
C VAL A 213 3.38 -1.56 6.24
N ASN A 214 3.75 -2.47 5.35
CA ASN A 214 3.02 -2.72 4.12
C ASN A 214 1.84 -3.68 4.36
N LYS A 215 0.69 -3.12 4.78
CA LYS A 215 -0.54 -3.89 5.05
C LYS A 215 -1.07 -4.68 3.85
N ALA A 216 -0.63 -4.37 2.61
CA ALA A 216 -1.04 -5.16 1.45
C ALA A 216 -0.55 -6.62 1.54
N LEU A 217 0.58 -6.85 2.21
CA LEU A 217 1.16 -8.19 2.36
C LEU A 217 0.39 -9.07 3.35
N GLU A 218 -0.47 -8.51 4.20
CA GLU A 218 -1.34 -9.31 5.09
C GLU A 218 -2.32 -10.18 4.28
N ASN A 219 -2.77 -9.67 3.13
CA ASN A 219 -3.70 -10.37 2.24
C ASN A 219 -3.03 -10.89 0.96
N ASN A 220 -1.86 -10.35 0.60
CA ASN A 220 -1.15 -10.67 -0.64
C ASN A 220 0.38 -10.81 -0.38
N PRO A 221 0.81 -11.77 0.46
CA PRO A 221 2.23 -11.98 0.79
C PRO A 221 3.09 -12.29 -0.44
N GLU A 222 2.50 -12.87 -1.48
CA GLU A 222 3.16 -13.19 -2.75
C GLU A 222 3.66 -11.96 -3.53
N LEU A 223 3.26 -10.75 -3.14
CA LEU A 223 3.84 -9.52 -3.68
C LEU A 223 5.35 -9.43 -3.45
N MET A 224 5.87 -10.03 -2.36
CA MET A 224 7.31 -10.15 -2.11
C MET A 224 8.01 -11.05 -3.13
N ASN A 225 7.31 -12.06 -3.68
CA ASN A 225 7.82 -12.87 -4.78
C ASN A 225 7.70 -12.16 -6.14
N GLN A 226 6.54 -11.54 -6.41
CA GLN A 226 6.20 -11.01 -7.73
C GLN A 226 6.89 -9.68 -8.05
N ASP A 227 7.11 -8.83 -7.05
CA ASP A 227 7.62 -7.47 -7.25
C ASP A 227 8.48 -7.00 -6.06
N PRO A 228 9.58 -7.73 -5.75
CA PRO A 228 10.36 -7.60 -4.52
C PRO A 228 10.93 -6.19 -4.28
N TYR A 229 11.17 -5.43 -5.35
CA TYR A 229 11.79 -4.11 -5.27
C TYR A 229 10.79 -2.95 -5.25
N GLN A 230 9.51 -3.23 -5.53
CA GLN A 230 8.51 -2.17 -5.67
C GLN A 230 7.33 -2.44 -4.76
N ARG A 231 6.40 -3.31 -5.13
CA ARG A 231 5.20 -3.57 -4.29
C ARG A 231 5.49 -4.48 -3.08
N GLY A 232 6.63 -5.18 -3.08
CA GLY A 232 7.05 -6.13 -2.06
C GLY A 232 7.86 -5.57 -0.88
N TRP A 233 7.96 -4.24 -0.70
CA TRP A 233 8.56 -3.67 0.53
C TRP A 233 7.73 -4.08 1.76
N PHE A 234 8.36 -4.28 2.93
CA PHE A 234 7.66 -4.76 4.13
C PHE A 234 7.51 -3.67 5.21
N ILE A 235 8.54 -2.86 5.47
CA ILE A 235 8.44 -1.70 6.37
C ILE A 235 9.04 -0.43 5.77
N GLU A 236 8.62 0.72 6.30
CA GLU A 236 9.28 2.00 6.14
C GLU A 236 9.79 2.47 7.50
N ILE A 237 11.03 2.94 7.52
CA ILE A 237 11.67 3.49 8.73
C ILE A 237 11.99 4.98 8.55
N GLU A 238 11.95 5.75 9.64
CA GLU A 238 12.63 7.04 9.74
C GLU A 238 14.10 6.79 10.08
N LEU A 239 15.00 7.21 9.18
CA LEU A 239 16.43 6.93 9.29
C LEU A 239 17.08 7.76 10.41
N LYS A 240 17.94 7.13 11.21
CA LYS A 240 18.77 7.83 12.20
C LYS A 240 20.10 8.31 11.62
N ASP A 241 20.92 7.41 11.07
CA ASP A 241 22.19 7.75 10.42
C ASP A 241 22.52 6.81 9.26
N PHE A 242 21.97 7.11 8.08
CA PHE A 242 22.21 6.29 6.89
C PHE A 242 23.63 6.42 6.34
N ILE A 243 24.37 7.47 6.69
CA ILE A 243 25.74 7.64 6.19
C ILE A 243 26.63 6.58 6.81
N GLU A 244 26.51 6.38 8.13
CA GLU A 244 27.21 5.32 8.86
C GLU A 244 26.76 3.93 8.42
N ASP A 245 25.44 3.67 8.42
CA ASP A 245 24.89 2.38 8.00
C ASP A 245 25.36 1.99 6.59
N GLY A 246 25.41 2.96 5.68
CA GLY A 246 25.76 2.77 4.27
C GLY A 246 27.17 2.23 4.02
N GLU A 247 28.09 2.34 4.99
CA GLU A 247 29.45 1.79 4.87
C GLU A 247 29.49 0.26 4.81
N LEU A 248 28.50 -0.40 5.43
CA LEU A 248 28.38 -1.85 5.50
C LEU A 248 27.44 -2.43 4.44
N LEU A 249 26.92 -1.60 3.53
CA LEU A 249 25.97 -2.01 2.51
C LEU A 249 26.58 -2.05 1.12
N MET A 250 26.09 -2.99 0.31
CA MET A 250 26.44 -3.13 -1.09
C MET A 250 25.49 -2.34 -1.97
N LYS A 251 26.01 -1.58 -2.93
CA LYS A 251 25.21 -0.99 -4.02
C LYS A 251 24.89 -2.05 -5.08
N GLY A 252 23.94 -1.77 -5.97
CA GLY A 252 23.44 -2.69 -7.00
C GLY A 252 24.49 -3.56 -7.69
N LEU A 253 25.57 -2.98 -8.24
CA LEU A 253 26.63 -3.76 -8.90
C LEU A 253 27.40 -4.66 -7.92
N GLY A 254 27.70 -4.15 -6.72
CA GLY A 254 28.41 -4.92 -5.69
C GLY A 254 27.59 -6.11 -5.21
N TYR A 255 26.30 -5.88 -4.95
CA TYR A 255 25.39 -6.96 -4.56
C TYR A 255 25.17 -7.96 -5.69
N PHE A 256 25.09 -7.51 -6.95
CA PHE A 256 24.94 -8.39 -8.10
C PHE A 256 26.11 -9.38 -8.23
N GLU A 257 27.35 -8.91 -8.06
CA GLU A 257 28.52 -9.81 -8.07
C GLU A 257 28.55 -10.73 -6.83
N TYR A 258 28.24 -10.21 -5.64
CA TYR A 258 28.11 -11.01 -4.42
C TYR A 258 27.06 -12.13 -4.54
N MET A 259 25.88 -11.81 -5.06
CA MET A 259 24.79 -12.74 -5.33
C MET A 259 25.21 -13.81 -6.35
N LYS A 260 25.89 -13.42 -7.43
CA LYS A 260 26.42 -14.38 -8.42
C LYS A 260 27.38 -15.39 -7.80
N GLU A 261 28.28 -14.92 -6.94
CA GLU A 261 29.19 -15.81 -6.23
C GLU A 261 28.45 -16.80 -5.32
N LYS A 262 27.41 -16.34 -4.60
CA LYS A 262 26.55 -17.21 -3.78
C LYS A 262 25.88 -18.29 -4.62
N ILE A 263 25.23 -17.92 -5.71
CA ILE A 263 24.56 -18.85 -6.63
C ILE A 263 25.55 -19.91 -7.16
N MET A 264 26.74 -19.49 -7.58
CA MET A 264 27.76 -20.41 -8.12
C MET A 264 28.32 -21.35 -7.04
N LYS A 265 28.52 -20.86 -5.81
CA LYS A 265 28.96 -21.70 -4.68
C LYS A 265 27.91 -22.76 -4.34
N GLU A 266 26.64 -22.37 -4.24
CA GLU A 266 25.54 -23.31 -3.97
C GLU A 266 25.46 -24.39 -5.05
N LYS A 267 25.50 -24.00 -6.32
CA LYS A 267 25.48 -24.96 -7.44
C LYS A 267 26.63 -25.96 -7.40
N ASN A 268 27.85 -25.48 -7.17
CA ASN A 268 29.03 -26.34 -7.08
C ASN A 268 28.92 -27.35 -5.92
N ILE A 269 28.34 -26.94 -4.78
CA ILE A 269 28.11 -27.84 -3.64
C ILE A 269 27.13 -28.96 -4.03
N PHE A 270 26.04 -28.63 -4.73
CA PHE A 270 25.08 -29.63 -5.21
C PHE A 270 25.70 -30.63 -6.18
N GLU A 271 26.49 -30.16 -7.15
CA GLU A 271 27.17 -31.03 -8.12
C GLU A 271 28.18 -31.99 -7.44
N HIS A 272 28.90 -31.52 -6.42
CA HIS A 272 29.81 -32.38 -5.64
C HIS A 272 29.05 -33.46 -4.86
N ILE A 273 27.95 -33.11 -4.18
CA ILE A 273 27.13 -34.08 -3.42
C ILE A 273 26.52 -35.14 -4.34
N GLU A 274 26.06 -34.77 -5.55
CA GLU A 274 25.55 -35.74 -6.52
C GLU A 274 26.64 -36.67 -7.05
N SER A 275 27.86 -36.16 -7.24
CA SER A 275 28.99 -36.99 -7.67
C SER A 275 29.38 -38.03 -6.60
N GLU A 276 29.33 -37.69 -5.32
CA GLU A 276 29.65 -38.61 -4.21
C GLU A 276 28.57 -39.68 -3.98
N LYS A 277 27.30 -39.41 -4.31
CA LYS A 277 26.21 -40.40 -4.20
C LYS A 277 26.19 -41.42 -5.33
N ASN A 278 26.89 -41.16 -6.43
CA ASN A 278 26.94 -41.99 -7.63
C ASN A 278 28.24 -42.82 -7.75
N VAL A 279 29.09 -42.82 -6.72
CA VAL A 279 30.35 -43.60 -6.62
C VAL A 279 30.20 -44.74 -5.63
#